data_AF-A0A2M9ENR2-F1
#
_entry.id   AF-A0A2M9ENR2-F1
#
_cell.length_a   1.000
_cell.length_b   1.000
_cell.length_c   1.000
_cell.angle_alpha   90.00
_cell.angle_beta   90.00
_cell.angle_gamma   90.00
#
_symmetry.space_group_name_H-M   'P 1'
#
loop_
_entity.id
_entity.type
_entity.pdbx_description
1 polymer ?
#
loop_
_entity_poly.entity_id
_entity_poly.type
_entity_poly.pdbx_seq_one_letter_code
_entity_poly.pdbx_strand_id
1 'polypeptide(L)'
;MQARCYAAEIAYCYAPEAGLALGEAFLAEVDATLERMAAHPATGAHRHAGCAPDLPAALRFVPLKRFEHHLVYYIGLPDCVEIIRIWHSARGLAALLETPR
;
A
#
# COMPACT_ATOMS: atom_id res chain seq x y z
N MET A 1 -4.12 -0.75 -16.36
CA MET A 1 -2.79 -1.40 -16.43
C MET A 1 -1.66 -0.57 -15.78
N GLN A 2 -1.95 0.56 -15.10
CA GLN A 2 -0.93 1.46 -14.52
C GLN A 2 -0.58 1.17 -13.04
N ALA A 3 -1.50 0.56 -12.27
CA ALA A 3 -1.29 0.31 -10.84
C ALA A 3 -0.13 -0.67 -10.53
N ARG A 4 0.18 -1.58 -11.46
CA ARG A 4 1.26 -2.59 -11.28
C ARG A 4 2.66 -1.95 -11.30
N CYS A 5 2.92 -1.04 -12.24
CA CYS A 5 4.26 -0.46 -12.40
C CYS A 5 4.64 0.46 -11.23
N TYR A 6 3.68 1.24 -10.70
CA TYR A 6 3.94 2.18 -9.60
C TYR A 6 4.21 1.46 -8.27
N ALA A 7 3.51 0.36 -8.00
CA ALA A 7 3.70 -0.37 -6.76
C ALA A 7 5.02 -1.16 -6.71
N ALA A 8 5.48 -1.68 -7.85
CA ALA A 8 6.80 -2.33 -7.95
C ALA A 8 7.94 -1.33 -7.70
N GLU A 9 7.83 -0.11 -8.25
CA GLU A 9 8.80 0.97 -8.04
C GLU A 9 8.81 1.44 -6.56
N ILE A 10 7.63 1.58 -5.94
CA ILE A 10 7.53 1.91 -4.50
C ILE A 10 8.10 0.78 -3.63
N ALA A 11 7.81 -0.48 -3.92
CA ALA A 11 8.30 -1.61 -3.14
C ALA A 11 9.82 -1.76 -3.21
N TYR A 12 10.42 -1.44 -4.36
CA TYR A 12 11.87 -1.46 -4.55
C TYR A 12 12.61 -0.44 -3.66
N CYS A 13 12.00 0.72 -3.40
CA CYS A 13 12.58 1.77 -2.54
C CYS A 13 12.70 1.39 -1.05
N TYR A 14 12.06 0.30 -0.59
CA TYR A 14 12.04 -0.10 0.82
C TYR A 14 12.94 -1.30 1.18
N ALA A 15 13.73 -1.83 0.23
CA ALA A 15 14.54 -3.03 0.45
C ALA A 15 16.07 -2.82 0.63
N PRO A 16 16.62 -1.94 1.51
CA PRO A 16 18.07 -1.94 1.72
C PRO A 16 18.64 -3.01 2.67
N GLU A 17 17.87 -3.74 3.50
CA GLU A 17 18.48 -4.53 4.60
C GLU A 17 18.04 -6.00 4.74
N ALA A 18 17.22 -6.52 3.82
CA ALA A 18 16.54 -7.80 4.01
C ALA A 18 17.25 -9.03 3.39
N GLY A 19 18.24 -8.82 2.52
CA GLY A 19 18.78 -9.87 1.65
C GLY A 19 17.84 -10.21 0.48
N LEU A 20 18.41 -10.68 -0.63
CA LEU A 20 17.70 -10.82 -1.92
C LEU A 20 16.41 -11.65 -1.81
N ALA A 21 16.46 -12.81 -1.15
CA ALA A 21 15.32 -13.72 -1.05
C ALA A 21 14.12 -13.12 -0.26
N LEU A 22 14.40 -12.31 0.78
CA LEU A 22 13.35 -11.65 1.53
C LEU A 22 12.75 -10.47 0.76
N GLY A 23 13.59 -9.75 -0.02
CA GLY A 23 13.13 -8.73 -0.97
C GLY A 23 12.22 -9.30 -2.06
N GLU A 24 12.60 -10.43 -2.65
CA GLU A 24 11.76 -11.14 -3.65
C GLU A 24 10.43 -11.62 -3.04
N ALA A 25 10.47 -12.20 -1.84
CA ALA A 25 9.26 -12.63 -1.14
C ALA A 25 8.34 -11.44 -0.79
N PHE A 26 8.91 -10.28 -0.48
CA PHE A 26 8.17 -9.06 -0.26
C PHE A 26 7.47 -8.59 -1.53
N LEU A 27 8.20 -8.47 -2.63
CA LEU A 27 7.64 -8.08 -3.94
C LEU A 27 6.52 -9.02 -4.38
N ALA A 28 6.71 -10.33 -4.22
CA ALA A 28 5.68 -11.32 -4.55
C ALA A 28 4.41 -11.16 -3.70
N GLU A 29 4.53 -10.82 -2.41
CA GLU A 29 3.36 -10.56 -1.56
C GLU A 29 2.68 -9.23 -1.91
N VAL A 30 3.43 -8.20 -2.30
CA VAL A 30 2.87 -6.94 -2.82
C VAL A 30 2.04 -7.23 -4.07
N ASP A 31 2.60 -7.91 -5.06
CA ASP A 31 1.90 -8.24 -6.32
C ASP A 31 0.62 -9.03 -6.06
N ALA A 32 0.70 -10.09 -5.26
CA ALA A 32 -0.46 -10.90 -4.89
C ALA A 32 -1.53 -10.07 -4.14
N THR A 33 -1.12 -9.09 -3.33
CA THR A 33 -2.05 -8.19 -2.65
C THR A 33 -2.75 -7.25 -3.63
N LEU A 34 -2.01 -6.67 -4.58
CA LEU A 34 -2.58 -5.78 -5.60
C LEU A 34 -3.59 -6.50 -6.50
N GLU A 35 -3.31 -7.74 -6.88
CA GLU A 35 -4.26 -8.58 -7.64
C GLU A 35 -5.56 -8.80 -6.87
N ARG A 36 -5.46 -9.11 -5.57
CA ARG A 36 -6.64 -9.26 -4.70
C ARG A 36 -7.42 -7.96 -4.56
N MET A 37 -6.73 -6.83 -4.40
CA MET A 37 -7.32 -5.50 -4.30
C MET A 37 -8.04 -5.09 -5.58
N ALA A 38 -7.46 -5.37 -6.75
CA ALA A 38 -8.07 -5.10 -8.05
C ALA A 38 -9.37 -5.89 -8.23
N ALA A 39 -9.41 -7.14 -7.76
CA ALA A 39 -10.61 -7.97 -7.81
C ALA A 39 -11.67 -7.57 -6.75
N HIS A 40 -11.24 -7.11 -5.57
CA HIS A 40 -12.13 -6.81 -4.44
C HIS A 40 -11.75 -5.49 -3.73
N PRO A 41 -11.95 -4.33 -4.38
CA PRO A 41 -11.46 -3.05 -3.87
C PRO A 41 -12.14 -2.59 -2.56
N ALA A 42 -13.32 -3.12 -2.24
CA ALA A 42 -14.05 -2.80 -1.02
C ALA A 42 -13.50 -3.47 0.26
N THR A 43 -12.51 -4.37 0.16
CA THR A 43 -12.01 -5.19 1.28
C THR A 43 -11.13 -4.44 2.29
N GLY A 44 -10.58 -3.28 1.91
CA GLY A 44 -9.70 -2.49 2.76
C GLY A 44 -10.42 -1.84 3.94
N ALA A 45 -9.72 -1.79 5.07
CA ALA A 45 -10.20 -1.21 6.31
C ALA A 45 -10.31 0.32 6.22
N HIS A 46 -11.34 0.86 6.88
CA HIS A 46 -11.68 2.29 6.89
C HIS A 46 -11.15 3.07 8.10
N ARG A 47 -10.38 2.43 8.99
CA ARG A 47 -9.98 3.01 10.28
C ARG A 47 -9.25 4.36 10.13
N HIS A 48 -8.59 4.59 8.99
CA HIS A 48 -7.85 5.82 8.69
C HIS A 48 -8.51 6.69 7.59
N ALA A 49 -9.79 6.47 7.28
CA ALA A 49 -10.48 7.17 6.19
C ALA A 49 -10.49 8.69 6.35
N GLY A 50 -10.52 9.20 7.59
CA GLY A 50 -10.50 10.63 7.89
C GLY A 50 -9.10 11.26 7.99
N CYS A 51 -8.03 10.50 7.76
CA CYS A 51 -6.66 10.99 7.95
C CYS A 51 -6.13 11.81 6.76
N ALA A 52 -6.74 11.69 5.58
CA ALA A 52 -6.33 12.39 4.37
C ALA A 52 -7.56 12.98 3.65
N PRO A 53 -8.16 14.05 4.20
CA PRO A 53 -9.41 14.61 3.69
C PRO A 53 -9.28 15.22 2.29
N ASP A 54 -8.05 15.53 1.85
CA ASP A 54 -7.79 16.10 0.53
C ASP A 54 -7.78 15.05 -0.59
N LEU A 55 -7.86 13.75 -0.25
CA LEU A 55 -7.97 12.70 -1.25
C LEU A 55 -9.38 12.67 -1.86
N PRO A 56 -9.50 12.34 -3.16
CA PRO A 56 -10.79 12.35 -3.86
C PRO A 56 -11.74 11.22 -3.42
N ALA A 57 -11.26 10.27 -2.62
CA ALA A 57 -12.06 9.19 -2.05
C ALA A 57 -11.49 8.75 -0.69
N ALA A 58 -12.30 8.04 0.09
CA ALA A 58 -11.94 7.59 1.44
C ALA A 58 -10.70 6.68 1.43
N LEU A 59 -9.70 7.05 2.23
CA LEU A 59 -8.48 6.27 2.40
C LEU A 59 -8.77 4.90 3.02
N ARG A 60 -8.25 3.86 2.39
CA ARG A 60 -8.34 2.46 2.83
C ARG A 60 -6.95 1.89 3.00
N PHE A 61 -6.86 0.80 3.76
CA PHE A 61 -5.63 0.01 3.80
C PHE A 61 -5.89 -1.49 3.94
N VAL A 62 -4.92 -2.28 3.48
CA VAL A 62 -4.82 -3.72 3.74
C VAL A 62 -3.41 -4.07 4.23
N PRO A 63 -3.25 -5.00 5.18
CA PRO A 63 -1.94 -5.52 5.52
C PRO A 63 -1.45 -6.50 4.44
N LEU A 64 -0.13 -6.53 4.21
CA LEU A 64 0.51 -7.60 3.47
C LEU A 64 0.49 -8.86 4.35
N LYS A 65 -0.08 -9.98 3.87
CA LYS A 65 -0.32 -11.15 4.73
C LYS A 65 0.95 -11.73 5.35
N ARG A 66 2.05 -11.74 4.60
CA ARG A 66 3.36 -12.23 5.06
C ARG A 66 4.18 -11.17 5.79
N PHE A 67 3.74 -9.92 5.76
CA PHE A 67 4.43 -8.75 6.30
C PHE A 67 3.40 -7.84 6.97
N GLU A 68 2.74 -8.30 8.03
CA GLU A 68 1.53 -7.67 8.57
C GLU A 68 1.73 -6.23 9.05
N HIS A 69 2.97 -5.85 9.38
CA HIS A 69 3.33 -4.47 9.71
C HIS A 69 3.46 -3.55 8.48
N HIS A 70 3.50 -4.09 7.27
CA HIS A 70 3.44 -3.34 6.04
C HIS A 70 2.00 -3.24 5.55
N LEU A 71 1.52 -2.00 5.48
CA LEU A 71 0.16 -1.66 5.08
C LEU A 71 0.20 -1.00 3.70
N VAL A 72 -0.64 -1.50 2.79
CA VAL A 72 -0.87 -0.87 1.49
C VAL A 72 -2.04 0.09 1.64
N TYR A 73 -1.74 1.39 1.57
CA TYR A 73 -2.74 2.46 1.57
C TYR A 73 -3.18 2.79 0.15
N TYR A 74 -4.49 2.92 -0.04
CA TYR A 74 -5.08 3.11 -1.36
C TYR A 74 -6.43 3.84 -1.29
N ILE A 75 -6.87 4.33 -2.43
CA ILE A 75 -8.24 4.81 -2.65
C ILE A 75 -8.90 4.03 -3.79
N GLY A 76 -10.22 3.83 -3.67
CA GLY A 76 -11.01 3.25 -4.75
C GLY A 76 -11.58 4.36 -5.62
N LEU A 77 -11.32 4.30 -6.93
CA LEU A 77 -11.93 5.13 -7.97
C LEU A 77 -12.91 4.28 -8.79
N PRO A 78 -13.78 4.89 -9.62
CA PRO A 78 -14.77 4.14 -10.39
C PRO A 78 -14.19 3.03 -11.27
N ASP A 79 -13.05 3.29 -11.92
CA ASP A 79 -12.44 2.37 -12.89
C ASP A 79 -11.18 1.66 -12.38
N CYS A 80 -10.66 2.06 -11.22
CA CYS A 80 -9.38 1.56 -10.72
C CYS A 80 -9.20 1.73 -9.21
N VAL A 81 -8.14 1.13 -8.70
CA VAL A 81 -7.60 1.43 -7.38
C VAL A 81 -6.30 2.21 -7.56
N GLU A 82 -6.15 3.30 -6.81
CA GLU A 82 -4.93 4.08 -6.77
C GLU A 82 -4.18 3.80 -5.48
N ILE A 83 -2.93 3.35 -5.60
CA ILE A 83 -2.06 3.07 -4.47
C ILE A 83 -1.40 4.37 -4.04
N ILE A 84 -1.67 4.78 -2.81
CA ILE A 84 -1.11 6.02 -2.25
C ILE A 84 0.30 5.75 -1.70
N ARG A 85 0.46 4.68 -0.91
CA ARG A 85 1.74 4.34 -0.27
C ARG A 85 1.75 2.92 0.30
N ILE A 86 2.93 2.29 0.37
CA ILE A 86 3.18 1.13 1.24
C ILE A 86 3.92 1.63 2.49
N TRP A 87 3.41 1.31 3.68
CA TRP A 87 3.86 1.90 4.94
C TRP A 87 4.10 0.88 6.05
N HIS A 88 5.22 1.00 6.76
CA HIS A 88 5.50 0.19 7.94
C HIS A 88 4.85 0.81 9.20
N SER A 89 3.93 0.10 9.85
CA SER A 89 3.12 0.59 10.96
C SER A 89 3.94 1.05 12.17
N ALA A 90 5.11 0.47 12.41
CA ALA A 90 5.99 0.90 13.52
C ALA A 90 6.56 2.31 13.35
N ARG A 91 6.51 2.90 12.14
CA ARG A 91 6.89 4.31 11.91
C ARG A 91 5.84 5.29 12.46
N GLY A 92 4.70 4.79 12.93
CA GLY A 92 3.60 5.59 13.45
C GLY A 92 2.71 6.17 12.35
N LEU A 93 1.50 6.56 12.74
CA LEU A 93 0.50 7.14 11.83
C LEU A 93 0.80 8.61 11.51
N ALA A 94 1.42 9.36 12.43
CA ALA A 94 1.74 10.76 12.18
C ALA A 94 2.70 10.95 10.99
N ALA A 95 3.79 10.17 10.96
CA ALA A 95 4.75 10.20 9.86
C ALA A 95 4.19 9.65 8.53
N LEU A 96 3.08 8.90 8.55
CA LEU A 96 2.41 8.47 7.32
C LEU A 96 1.86 9.67 6.55
N LEU A 97 1.30 10.65 7.28
CA LEU A 97 0.57 11.80 6.73
C LEU A 97 1.49 12.97 6.36
N GLU A 98 2.77 12.86 6.66
CA GLU A 98 3.76 13.81 6.17
C GLU A 98 3.96 13.58 4.66
N THR A 99 3.57 14.59 3.87
CA THR A 99 3.81 14.66 2.43
C THR A 99 5.30 14.55 2.16
N PRO A 100 5.76 13.67 1.25
CA PRO A 100 7.16 13.69 0.84
C PRO A 100 7.39 15.03 0.12
N ARG A 101 8.29 15.84 0.66
CA ARG A 101 8.74 17.08 -0.01
C ARG A 101 9.53 16.77 -1.27
#